data_AF-A0A0N5CUU1-F1
#
_entry.id   AF-A0A0N5CUU1-F1
#
_cell.length_a   1.000
_cell.length_b   1.000
_cell.length_c   1.000
_cell.angle_alpha   90.00
_cell.angle_beta   90.00
_cell.angle_gamma   90.00
#
_symmetry.space_group_name_H-M   'P 1'
#
loop_
_entity.id
_entity.type
_entity.pdbx_description
1 polymer ?
#
loop_
_entity_poly.entity_id
_entity_poly.type
_entity_poly.pdbx_seq_one_letter_code
_entity_poly.pdbx_strand_id
1 'polypeptide(L)'
;YPNIFRYGLIIKNLAEPSKQIIKPVAAAFCDDEDEFEPTSSKDISASTIRVRMQARREHEKALAEDATIFDYDNIYDELQAKKNEKIAEIKAADKDRKSKYAEQILETHKKRVLAQQSREERKQQKEREAEAGKFDDKEKFVTSSYRKQLIEMESFRLKEAVDNQLTAVEKQKSGMWASGFYRTLLNDISRDNSEVKTEVKDLKQKVCD
;
A
#
# COMPACT_ATOMS: atom_id res chain seq x y z
N TYR A 1 -8.00 44.44 5.60
CA TYR A 1 -8.33 43.19 6.32
C TYR A 1 -7.11 42.28 6.31
N PRO A 2 -6.60 41.84 7.47
CA PRO A 2 -5.37 41.04 7.52
C PRO A 2 -5.62 39.60 7.04
N ASN A 3 -4.64 39.06 6.33
CA ASN A 3 -4.63 37.73 5.72
C ASN A 3 -4.65 36.62 6.79
N ILE A 4 -5.77 35.91 6.90
CA ILE A 4 -5.96 34.73 7.77
C ILE A 4 -5.74 33.47 6.94
N PHE A 5 -4.49 33.16 6.57
CA PHE A 5 -4.16 31.82 6.04
C PHE A 5 -2.73 31.48 6.43
N ARG A 6 -2.51 31.13 7.71
CA ARG A 6 -1.19 30.69 8.16
C ARG A 6 -1.04 29.18 8.23
N TYR A 7 -2.07 28.40 8.56
CA TYR A 7 -1.99 26.92 8.50
C TYR A 7 -3.40 26.34 8.33
N GLY A 8 -3.80 26.03 7.10
CA GLY A 8 -5.07 25.37 6.80
C GLY A 8 -4.93 24.54 5.53
N LEU A 9 -5.46 23.31 5.56
CA LEU A 9 -5.50 22.42 4.41
C LEU A 9 -6.27 23.12 3.27
N ILE A 10 -5.61 23.42 2.15
CA ILE A 10 -6.26 24.01 0.98
C ILE A 10 -7.13 22.93 0.33
N ILE A 11 -8.40 22.88 0.71
CA ILE A 11 -9.39 22.09 -0.01
C ILE A 11 -9.65 22.84 -1.30
N LYS A 12 -9.01 22.39 -2.39
CA LYS A 12 -9.39 22.85 -3.73
C LYS A 12 -10.84 22.39 -3.91
N ASN A 13 -11.78 23.32 -4.01
CA ASN A 13 -13.11 23.01 -4.53
C ASN A 13 -12.90 22.51 -5.95
N LEU A 14 -12.81 21.19 -6.09
CA LEU A 14 -12.80 20.53 -7.38
C LEU A 14 -14.21 20.77 -7.93
N ALA A 15 -14.31 21.75 -8.84
CA ALA A 15 -15.54 22.05 -9.55
C ALA A 15 -16.15 20.73 -10.00
N GLU A 16 -17.41 20.51 -9.64
CA GLU A 16 -18.15 19.31 -10.01
C GLU A 16 -17.98 19.09 -11.52
N PRO A 17 -17.58 17.89 -11.98
CA PRO A 17 -17.51 17.63 -13.40
C PRO A 17 -18.92 17.89 -13.96
N SER A 18 -19.01 18.79 -14.95
CA SER A 18 -20.27 19.16 -15.57
C SER A 18 -21.05 17.89 -15.91
N LYS A 19 -22.18 17.70 -15.22
CA LYS A 19 -23.09 16.59 -15.52
C LYS A 19 -23.50 16.73 -16.97
N GLN A 20 -22.96 15.85 -17.82
CA GLN A 20 -23.45 15.70 -19.18
C GLN A 20 -24.91 15.28 -19.08
N ILE A 21 -25.80 16.11 -19.64
CA ILE A 21 -27.22 15.80 -19.73
C ILE A 21 -27.34 14.64 -20.71
N ILE A 22 -27.42 13.43 -20.17
CA ILE A 22 -27.72 12.23 -20.94
C ILE A 22 -29.17 12.38 -21.39
N LYS A 23 -29.41 12.49 -22.70
CA LYS A 23 -30.76 12.47 -23.27
C LYS A 23 -31.43 11.15 -22.84
N PRO A 24 -32.70 11.15 -22.38
CA PRO A 24 -33.36 9.91 -22.04
C PRO A 24 -33.45 9.05 -23.31
N VAL A 25 -32.80 7.89 -23.28
CA VAL A 25 -33.04 6.83 -24.26
C VAL A 25 -34.51 6.43 -24.08
N ALA A 26 -35.29 6.52 -25.15
CA ALA A 26 -36.67 6.07 -25.15
C ALA A 26 -36.72 4.64 -24.59
N ALA A 27 -37.56 4.43 -23.57
CA ALA A 27 -37.73 3.15 -22.90
C ALA A 27 -38.29 2.12 -23.88
N ALA A 28 -37.40 1.41 -24.58
CA ALA A 28 -37.73 0.30 -25.48
C ALA A 28 -38.13 -1.00 -24.74
N PHE A 29 -38.36 -0.93 -23.43
CA PHE A 29 -38.64 -2.06 -22.55
C PHE A 29 -39.97 -1.93 -21.80
N CYS A 30 -40.81 -0.95 -22.16
CA CYS A 30 -42.07 -0.67 -21.45
C CYS A 30 -43.32 -1.09 -22.23
N ASP A 31 -43.22 -2.03 -23.17
CA ASP A 31 -44.35 -2.45 -24.02
C ASP A 31 -44.36 -3.96 -24.32
N ASP A 32 -43.96 -4.79 -23.36
CA ASP A 32 -44.15 -6.25 -23.44
C ASP A 32 -44.62 -6.78 -22.07
N GLU A 33 -45.73 -6.23 -21.57
CA GLU A 33 -46.56 -6.89 -20.55
C GLU A 33 -47.41 -7.95 -21.27
N ASP A 34 -46.92 -9.19 -21.20
CA ASP A 34 -47.56 -10.49 -21.38
C ASP A 34 -49.03 -10.52 -21.86
N GLU A 35 -49.21 -10.66 -23.19
CA GLU A 35 -50.18 -11.60 -23.76
C GLU A 35 -49.65 -12.07 -25.12
N PHE A 36 -49.11 -13.29 -25.18
CA PHE A 36 -48.70 -13.95 -26.43
C PHE A 36 -49.95 -14.33 -27.24
N GLU A 37 -50.60 -13.34 -27.80
CA GLU A 37 -51.38 -13.51 -29.01
C GLU A 37 -50.43 -13.29 -30.19
N PRO A 38 -50.43 -14.14 -31.23
CA PRO A 38 -49.69 -13.88 -32.46
C PRO A 38 -50.39 -12.72 -33.16
N THR A 39 -50.21 -11.51 -32.65
CA THR A 39 -50.69 -10.31 -33.32
C THR A 39 -49.89 -10.22 -34.61
N SER A 40 -50.57 -10.58 -35.69
CA SER A 40 -50.09 -10.44 -37.05
C SER A 40 -49.96 -8.95 -37.35
N SER A 41 -48.94 -8.29 -36.81
CA SER A 41 -48.54 -6.98 -37.27
C SER A 41 -48.07 -7.18 -38.72
N LYS A 42 -48.88 -6.73 -39.67
CA LYS A 42 -48.70 -7.01 -41.10
C LYS A 42 -47.49 -6.29 -41.71
N ASP A 43 -46.73 -5.55 -40.90
CA ASP A 43 -45.60 -4.71 -41.31
C ASP A 43 -44.29 -5.13 -40.61
N ILE A 44 -43.98 -6.43 -40.56
CA ILE A 44 -42.67 -6.88 -40.10
C ILE A 44 -41.66 -6.65 -41.24
N SER A 45 -40.71 -5.73 -41.03
CA SER A 45 -39.62 -5.47 -41.98
C SER A 45 -38.85 -6.75 -42.31
N ALA A 46 -38.40 -6.87 -43.57
CA ALA A 46 -37.55 -7.97 -44.02
C ALA A 46 -36.25 -8.11 -43.20
N SER A 47 -35.77 -7.04 -42.55
CA SER A 47 -34.65 -7.11 -41.61
C SER A 47 -35.01 -7.87 -40.33
N THR A 48 -36.17 -7.60 -39.74
CA THR A 48 -36.67 -8.25 -38.53
C THR A 48 -36.90 -9.74 -38.75
N ILE A 49 -37.43 -10.13 -39.92
CA ILE A 49 -37.60 -11.55 -40.29
C ILE A 49 -36.25 -12.26 -40.35
N ARG A 50 -35.22 -11.64 -40.95
CA ARG A 50 -33.88 -12.24 -41.02
C ARG A 50 -33.27 -12.44 -39.64
N VAL A 51 -33.39 -11.45 -38.75
CA VAL A 51 -32.90 -11.54 -37.37
C VAL A 51 -33.62 -12.67 -36.62
N ARG A 52 -34.95 -12.78 -36.76
CA ARG A 52 -35.74 -13.85 -36.13
C ARG A 52 -35.34 -15.24 -36.63
N MET A 53 -35.12 -15.38 -37.95
CA MET A 53 -34.67 -16.64 -38.55
C MET A 53 -33.26 -17.02 -38.10
N GLN A 54 -32.38 -16.03 -37.91
CA GLN A 54 -31.04 -16.26 -37.38
C GLN A 54 -31.09 -16.69 -35.91
N ALA A 55 -31.85 -15.98 -35.07
CA ALA A 55 -32.05 -16.34 -33.66
C ALA A 55 -32.64 -17.75 -33.50
N ARG A 56 -33.60 -18.13 -34.35
CA ARG A 56 -34.16 -19.49 -34.37
C ARG A 56 -33.11 -20.54 -34.70
N ARG A 57 -32.29 -20.31 -35.72
CA ARG A 57 -31.20 -21.22 -36.10
C ARG A 57 -30.18 -21.37 -34.97
N GLU A 58 -29.86 -20.27 -34.28
CA GLU A 58 -28.95 -20.27 -33.14
C GLU A 58 -29.55 -21.02 -31.94
N HIS A 59 -30.84 -20.85 -31.66
CA HIS A 59 -31.55 -21.61 -30.62
C HIS A 59 -31.60 -23.11 -30.93
N GLU A 60 -31.95 -23.50 -32.15
CA GLU A 60 -31.93 -24.91 -32.59
C GLU A 60 -30.52 -25.50 -32.51
N LYS A 61 -29.49 -24.72 -32.84
CA LYS A 61 -28.10 -25.12 -32.71
C LYS A 61 -27.69 -25.31 -31.24
N ALA A 62 -28.07 -24.38 -30.37
CA ALA A 62 -27.78 -24.44 -28.94
C ALA A 62 -28.41 -25.68 -28.29
N LEU A 63 -29.68 -25.97 -28.60
CA LEU A 63 -30.37 -27.18 -28.14
C LEU A 63 -29.75 -28.49 -28.67
N ALA A 64 -29.19 -28.46 -29.88
CA ALA A 64 -28.50 -29.61 -30.47
C ALA A 64 -27.14 -29.88 -29.82
N GLU A 65 -26.46 -28.83 -29.33
CA GLU A 65 -25.20 -28.95 -28.60
C GLU A 65 -25.45 -29.43 -27.16
N ASP A 66 -26.42 -28.82 -26.46
CA ASP A 66 -26.82 -29.20 -25.10
C ASP A 66 -28.29 -28.87 -24.85
N ALA A 67 -29.08 -29.89 -24.51
CA ALA A 67 -30.50 -29.72 -24.20
C ALA A 67 -30.76 -28.95 -22.89
N THR A 68 -29.77 -28.92 -21.97
CA THR A 68 -29.87 -28.27 -20.65
C THR A 68 -29.40 -26.82 -20.64
N ILE A 69 -29.01 -26.27 -21.80
CA ILE A 69 -28.40 -24.94 -21.91
C ILE A 69 -29.31 -23.80 -21.42
N PHE A 70 -30.62 -23.99 -21.43
CA PHE A 70 -31.62 -23.03 -20.94
C PHE A 70 -32.19 -23.38 -19.56
N ASP A 71 -31.66 -24.43 -18.90
CA ASP A 71 -32.08 -24.85 -17.54
C ASP A 71 -31.42 -23.98 -16.46
N TYR A 72 -31.86 -22.72 -16.37
CA TYR A 72 -31.28 -21.74 -15.46
C TYR A 72 -31.45 -22.09 -13.97
N ASP A 73 -32.57 -22.70 -13.59
CA ASP A 73 -32.87 -23.02 -12.18
C ASP A 73 -31.92 -24.08 -11.61
N ASN A 74 -31.55 -25.08 -12.40
CA ASN A 74 -30.72 -26.20 -11.94
C ASN A 74 -29.27 -25.77 -11.61
N ILE A 75 -28.75 -24.73 -12.27
CA ILE A 75 -27.35 -24.27 -12.13
C ILE A 75 -27.22 -23.12 -11.11
N TYR A 76 -28.34 -22.50 -10.71
CA TYR A 76 -28.33 -21.33 -9.83
C TYR A 76 -27.65 -21.61 -8.48
N ASP A 77 -28.03 -22.73 -7.85
CA ASP A 77 -27.49 -23.12 -6.54
C ASP A 77 -25.98 -23.37 -6.62
N GLU A 78 -25.50 -24.01 -7.68
CA GLU A 78 -24.07 -24.23 -7.90
C GLU A 78 -23.29 -22.93 -8.14
N LEU A 79 -23.87 -21.98 -8.88
CA LEU A 79 -23.26 -20.67 -9.10
C LEU A 79 -23.16 -19.87 -7.81
N GLN A 80 -24.20 -19.92 -6.97
CA GLN A 80 -24.19 -19.28 -5.66
C GLN A 80 -23.20 -19.97 -4.72
N ALA A 81 -23.14 -21.30 -4.70
CA ALA A 81 -22.14 -22.03 -3.95
C ALA A 81 -20.71 -21.62 -4.34
N LYS A 82 -20.39 -21.62 -5.64
CA LYS A 82 -19.07 -21.18 -6.16
C LYS A 82 -18.75 -19.72 -5.84
N LYS A 83 -19.75 -18.82 -5.84
CA LYS A 83 -19.57 -17.42 -5.41
C LYS A 83 -19.26 -17.34 -3.92
N ASN A 84 -19.99 -18.09 -3.10
CA ASN A 84 -19.82 -18.13 -1.65
C ASN A 84 -18.47 -18.72 -1.25
N GLU A 85 -18.00 -19.77 -1.94
CA GLU A 85 -16.66 -20.34 -1.77
C GLU A 85 -15.58 -19.30 -2.05
N LYS A 86 -15.64 -18.60 -3.19
CA LYS A 86 -14.69 -17.51 -3.51
C LYS A 86 -14.70 -16.40 -2.47
N ILE A 87 -15.88 -16.01 -1.98
CA ILE A 87 -15.99 -15.00 -0.92
C ILE A 87 -15.39 -15.53 0.39
N ALA A 88 -15.59 -16.81 0.71
CA ALA A 88 -15.01 -17.44 1.89
C ALA A 88 -13.48 -17.51 1.81
N GLU A 89 -12.92 -17.84 0.64
CA GLU A 89 -11.48 -17.82 0.37
C GLU A 89 -10.88 -16.42 0.55
N ILE A 90 -11.52 -15.38 -0.02
CA ILE A 90 -11.09 -13.99 0.15
C ILE A 90 -11.14 -13.58 1.62
N LYS A 91 -12.23 -13.91 2.33
CA LYS A 91 -12.36 -13.60 3.76
C LYS A 91 -11.35 -14.37 4.61
N ALA A 92 -10.99 -15.59 4.25
CA ALA A 92 -9.95 -16.35 4.93
C ALA A 92 -8.58 -15.68 4.71
N ALA A 93 -8.25 -15.31 3.48
CA ALA A 93 -7.02 -14.60 3.15
C ALA A 93 -6.91 -13.22 3.84
N ASP A 94 -8.03 -12.51 3.98
CA ASP A 94 -8.07 -11.20 4.67
C ASP A 94 -7.92 -11.32 6.19
N LYS A 95 -8.30 -12.44 6.82
CA LYS A 95 -8.09 -12.65 8.26
C LYS A 95 -6.61 -12.73 8.63
N ASP A 96 -5.82 -13.36 7.78
CA ASP A 96 -4.37 -13.50 7.99
C ASP A 96 -3.60 -12.24 7.58
N ARG A 97 -4.22 -11.40 6.74
CA ARG A 97 -3.63 -10.16 6.27
C ARG A 97 -3.64 -9.09 7.35
N LYS A 98 -2.48 -8.92 7.98
CA LYS A 98 -2.21 -7.77 8.84
C LYS A 98 -2.43 -6.46 8.08
N SER A 99 -3.00 -5.47 8.78
CA SER A 99 -3.17 -4.13 8.22
C SER A 99 -1.80 -3.54 7.83
N LYS A 100 -1.75 -2.77 6.74
CA LYS A 100 -0.49 -2.22 6.21
C LYS A 100 0.22 -1.27 7.18
N TYR A 101 -0.53 -0.58 8.06
CA TYR A 101 0.02 0.52 8.86
C TYR A 101 -0.33 0.50 10.36
N ALA A 102 -1.24 -0.36 10.85
CA ALA A 102 -1.65 -0.26 12.27
C ALA A 102 -0.49 -0.54 13.23
N GLU A 103 0.35 -1.53 12.93
CA GLU A 103 1.54 -1.83 13.74
C GLU A 103 2.49 -0.62 13.78
N GLN A 104 2.76 0.00 12.63
CA GLN A 104 3.60 1.20 12.54
C GLN A 104 3.01 2.41 13.30
N ILE A 105 1.69 2.61 13.25
CA ILE A 105 1.02 3.67 14.03
C ILE A 105 1.18 3.43 15.53
N LEU A 106 1.02 2.18 15.98
CA LEU A 106 1.20 1.84 17.40
C LEU A 106 2.66 2.03 17.84
N GLU A 107 3.62 1.62 17.02
CA GLU A 107 5.06 1.82 17.29
C GLU A 107 5.43 3.31 17.35
N THR A 108 4.95 4.10 16.39
CA THR A 108 5.24 5.54 16.36
C THR A 108 4.60 6.27 17.54
N HIS A 109 3.39 5.88 17.95
CA HIS A 109 2.77 6.38 19.17
C HIS A 109 3.63 6.06 20.40
N LYS A 110 4.06 4.81 20.57
CA LYS A 110 4.95 4.40 21.68
C LYS A 110 6.24 5.22 21.70
N LYS A 111 6.87 5.44 20.54
CA LYS A 111 8.07 6.29 20.43
C LYS A 111 7.82 7.74 20.86
N ARG A 112 6.65 8.32 20.50
CA ARG A 112 6.28 9.69 20.91
C ARG A 112 6.08 9.80 22.41
N VAL A 113 5.44 8.81 23.04
CA VAL A 113 5.25 8.78 24.49
C VAL A 113 6.59 8.75 25.22
N LEU A 114 7.51 7.87 24.80
CA LEU A 114 8.86 7.81 25.39
C LEU A 114 9.65 9.11 25.16
N ALA A 115 9.55 9.71 23.98
CA ALA A 115 10.19 10.99 23.68
C ALA A 115 9.63 12.13 24.54
N GLN A 116 8.33 12.14 24.82
CA GLN A 116 7.71 13.10 25.73
C GLN A 116 8.25 12.92 27.16
N GLN A 117 8.31 11.68 27.65
CA GLN A 117 8.87 11.39 28.98
C GLN A 117 10.33 11.86 29.09
N SER A 118 11.16 11.62 28.07
CA SER A 118 12.54 12.12 28.02
C SER A 118 12.64 13.66 28.04
N ARG A 119 11.66 14.37 27.46
CA ARG A 119 11.62 15.84 27.51
C ARG A 119 11.26 16.34 28.90
N GLU A 120 10.26 15.72 29.52
CA GLU A 120 9.84 16.04 30.89
C GLU A 120 10.96 15.76 31.90
N GLU A 121 11.69 14.66 31.73
CA GLU A 121 12.85 14.33 32.57
C GLU A 121 13.96 15.38 32.45
N ARG A 122 14.35 15.76 31.22
CA ARG A 122 15.35 16.81 31.01
C ARG A 122 14.91 18.14 31.59
N LYS A 123 13.61 18.45 31.54
CA LYS A 123 13.04 19.63 32.20
C LYS A 123 13.22 19.54 33.72
N GLN A 124 12.84 18.42 34.33
CA GLN A 124 12.98 18.20 35.78
C GLN A 124 14.44 18.20 36.23
N GLN A 125 15.35 17.67 35.41
CA GLN A 125 16.79 17.70 35.71
C GLN A 125 17.30 19.14 35.70
N LYS A 126 16.92 19.94 34.70
CA LYS A 126 17.30 21.35 34.62
C LYS A 126 16.74 22.17 35.79
N GLU A 127 15.51 21.87 36.23
CA GLU A 127 14.91 22.47 37.44
C GLU A 127 15.69 22.08 38.71
N ARG A 128 16.09 20.80 38.85
CA ARG A 128 16.92 20.33 39.97
C ARG A 128 18.32 20.97 40.00
N GLU A 129 18.95 21.14 38.85
CA GLU A 129 20.25 21.83 38.74
C GLU A 129 20.14 23.31 39.12
N ALA A 130 19.03 23.97 38.78
CA ALA A 130 18.78 25.36 39.18
C ALA A 130 18.48 25.52 40.69
N GLU A 131 17.94 24.48 41.33
CA GLU A 131 17.69 24.43 42.78
C GLU A 131 18.84 23.81 43.59
N ALA A 132 19.93 23.42 42.92
CA ALA A 132 21.12 22.87 43.58
C ALA A 132 21.63 23.81 44.68
N GLY A 133 21.93 23.25 45.86
CA GLY A 133 22.32 24.00 47.05
C GLY A 133 21.18 24.34 48.04
N LYS A 134 19.90 24.26 47.65
CA LYS A 134 18.78 24.58 48.56
C LYS A 134 18.24 23.39 49.36
N PHE A 135 18.45 22.18 48.84
CA PHE A 135 17.83 20.95 49.36
C PHE A 135 18.82 19.79 49.47
N ASP A 136 20.12 20.06 49.47
CA ASP A 136 21.16 19.03 49.55
C ASP A 136 21.18 18.31 50.91
N ASP A 137 20.76 18.99 51.97
CA ASP A 137 20.65 18.42 53.32
C ASP A 137 19.43 17.50 53.51
N LYS A 138 18.56 17.34 52.50
CA LYS A 138 17.34 16.53 52.60
C LYS A 138 17.51 15.15 51.97
N GLU A 139 16.87 14.15 52.58
CA GLU A 139 16.87 12.78 52.09
C GLU A 139 16.09 12.64 50.77
N LYS A 140 16.64 11.86 49.83
CA LYS A 140 16.05 11.60 48.49
C LYS A 140 15.41 10.22 48.48
N PHE A 141 14.09 10.14 48.41
CA PHE A 141 13.36 8.87 48.35
C PHE A 141 12.89 8.55 46.92
N VAL A 142 13.21 7.34 46.46
CA VAL A 142 12.85 6.84 45.13
C VAL A 142 11.92 5.63 45.29
N THR A 143 10.69 5.73 44.81
CA THR A 143 9.70 4.64 44.87
C THR A 143 10.12 3.47 43.97
N SER A 144 9.64 2.25 44.26
CA SER A 144 9.92 1.08 43.44
C SER A 144 9.43 1.22 41.99
N SER A 145 8.32 1.90 41.77
CA SER A 145 7.78 2.20 40.43
C SER A 145 8.70 3.14 39.66
N TYR A 146 9.20 4.21 40.30
CA TYR A 146 10.09 5.17 39.65
C TYR A 146 11.45 4.55 39.31
N ARG A 147 11.99 3.66 40.17
CA ARG A 147 13.18 2.85 39.83
C ARG A 147 12.98 2.03 38.56
N LYS A 148 11.82 1.39 38.39
CA LYS A 148 11.51 0.62 37.18
C LYS A 148 11.45 1.52 35.94
N GLN A 149 10.85 2.71 36.05
CA GLN A 149 10.80 3.68 34.97
C GLN A 149 12.20 4.15 34.55
N LEU A 150 13.10 4.42 35.51
CA LEU A 150 14.49 4.79 35.22
C LEU A 150 15.23 3.69 34.44
N ILE A 151 15.07 2.43 34.86
CA ILE A 151 15.68 1.27 34.16
C ILE A 151 15.12 1.15 32.73
N GLU A 152 13.81 1.29 32.56
CA GLU A 152 13.16 1.23 31.25
C GLU A 152 13.68 2.35 30.32
N MET A 153 13.78 3.58 30.83
CA MET A 153 14.29 4.74 30.11
C MET A 153 15.78 4.58 29.74
N GLU A 154 16.60 4.07 30.65
CA GLU A 154 18.01 3.79 30.37
C GLU A 154 18.15 2.73 29.27
N SER A 155 17.37 1.66 29.36
CA SER A 155 17.35 0.61 28.34
C SER A 155 16.92 1.15 26.96
N PHE A 156 15.97 2.09 26.94
CA PHE A 156 15.53 2.76 25.72
C PHE A 156 16.62 3.64 25.13
N ARG A 157 17.32 4.42 25.97
CA ARG A 157 18.43 5.28 25.55
C ARG A 157 19.58 4.46 24.96
N LEU A 158 19.90 3.32 25.55
CA LEU A 158 20.91 2.40 25.02
C LEU A 158 20.52 1.84 23.66
N LYS A 159 19.26 1.41 23.50
CA LYS A 159 18.75 0.93 22.20
C LYS A 159 18.80 2.02 21.13
N GLU A 160 18.33 3.22 21.46
CA GLU A 160 18.37 4.37 20.54
C GLU A 160 19.82 4.75 20.18
N ALA A 161 20.76 4.68 21.12
CA ALA A 161 22.17 4.92 20.85
C ALA A 161 22.77 3.87 19.90
N VAL A 162 22.43 2.59 20.08
CA VAL A 162 22.85 1.51 19.18
C VAL A 162 22.22 1.69 17.79
N ASP A 163 20.92 1.95 17.71
CA ASP A 163 20.21 2.20 16.46
C ASP A 163 20.83 3.39 15.72
N ASN A 164 21.07 4.51 16.42
CA ASN A 164 21.71 5.70 15.86
C ASN A 164 23.14 5.41 15.36
N GLN A 165 23.90 4.54 16.03
CA GLN A 165 25.23 4.13 15.58
C GLN A 165 25.20 3.22 14.33
N LEU A 166 24.14 2.44 14.17
CA LEU A 166 23.91 1.60 12.99
C LEU A 166 23.41 2.43 11.80
N THR A 167 22.50 3.38 12.06
CA THR A 167 21.93 4.27 11.04
C THR A 167 22.77 5.53 10.80
N ALA A 168 23.91 5.66 11.48
CA ALA A 168 24.81 6.79 11.29
C ALA A 168 25.19 6.88 9.80
N VAL A 169 24.82 8.01 9.21
CA VAL A 169 24.92 8.33 7.78
C VAL A 169 26.34 8.10 7.24
N GLU A 170 27.37 8.22 8.07
CA GLU A 170 28.78 7.96 7.72
C GLU A 170 29.03 6.50 7.30
N LYS A 171 28.49 5.52 8.05
CA LYS A 171 28.63 4.10 7.72
C LYS A 171 27.80 3.72 6.50
N GLN A 172 26.60 4.29 6.37
CA GLN A 172 25.75 4.07 5.21
C GLN A 172 26.36 4.66 3.94
N LYS A 173 26.88 5.89 3.96
CA LYS A 173 27.49 6.53 2.78
C LYS A 173 28.76 5.83 2.33
N SER A 174 29.64 5.46 3.27
CA SER A 174 30.90 4.78 2.95
C SER A 174 30.66 3.37 2.37
N GLY A 175 29.79 2.58 3.00
CA GLY A 175 29.50 1.21 2.55
C GLY A 175 28.62 1.12 1.30
N MET A 176 27.62 2.00 1.16
CA MET A 176 26.68 1.95 0.03
C MET A 176 27.28 2.50 -1.27
N TRP A 177 28.14 3.53 -1.19
CA TRP A 177 28.83 4.05 -2.37
C TRP A 177 29.91 3.07 -2.85
N ALA A 178 30.71 2.50 -1.94
CA ALA A 178 31.68 1.47 -2.29
C ALA A 178 31.01 0.20 -2.83
N SER A 179 29.99 -0.34 -2.14
CA SER A 179 29.27 -1.54 -2.58
C SER A 179 28.52 -1.32 -3.89
N GLY A 180 27.91 -0.15 -4.09
CA GLY A 180 27.28 0.25 -5.35
C GLY A 180 28.28 0.33 -6.50
N PHE A 181 29.45 0.95 -6.26
CA PHE A 181 30.53 1.04 -7.24
C PHE A 181 31.12 -0.33 -7.61
N TYR A 182 31.41 -1.19 -6.65
CA TYR A 182 31.88 -2.55 -6.94
C TYR A 182 30.84 -3.38 -7.68
N ARG A 183 29.56 -3.23 -7.35
CA ARG A 183 28.47 -3.90 -8.08
C ARG A 183 28.39 -3.40 -9.52
N THR A 184 28.44 -2.10 -9.77
CA THR A 184 28.42 -1.57 -11.15
C THR A 184 29.65 -2.02 -11.93
N LEU A 185 30.85 -1.89 -11.33
CA LEU A 185 32.11 -2.29 -11.95
C LEU A 185 32.14 -3.79 -12.31
N LEU A 186 31.70 -4.68 -11.41
CA LEU A 186 31.61 -6.11 -11.70
C LEU A 186 30.57 -6.42 -12.78
N ASN A 187 29.44 -5.71 -12.79
CA ASN A 187 28.45 -5.85 -13.85
C ASN A 187 29.02 -5.39 -15.20
N ASP A 188 29.78 -4.30 -15.22
CA ASP A 188 30.41 -3.77 -16.44
C ASP A 188 31.49 -4.74 -16.95
N ILE A 189 32.35 -5.27 -16.07
CA ILE A 189 33.34 -6.31 -16.42
C ILE A 189 32.65 -7.60 -16.91
N SER A 190 31.55 -8.01 -16.29
CA SER A 190 30.81 -9.21 -16.72
C SER A 190 30.09 -9.04 -18.05
N ARG A 191 29.71 -7.81 -18.39
CA ARG A 191 29.08 -7.45 -19.67
C ARG A 191 30.13 -7.35 -20.77
N ASP A 192 31.25 -6.75 -20.46
CA ASP A 192 32.41 -6.66 -21.34
C ASP A 192 33.22 -7.96 -21.26
N ASN A 193 32.74 -9.03 -21.91
CA ASN A 193 33.53 -10.24 -22.19
C ASN A 193 34.61 -9.97 -23.26
N SER A 194 35.35 -8.87 -23.11
CA SER A 194 36.52 -8.56 -23.91
C SER A 194 37.75 -8.80 -23.04
N GLU A 195 38.62 -9.68 -23.50
CA GLU A 195 39.87 -10.05 -22.84
C GLU A 195 40.58 -8.82 -22.25
N VAL A 196 40.79 -8.83 -20.93
CA VAL A 196 41.57 -7.80 -20.24
C VAL A 196 42.99 -7.84 -20.80
N LYS A 197 43.29 -6.94 -21.73
CA LYS A 197 44.67 -6.70 -22.18
C LYS A 197 45.45 -6.12 -21.01
N THR A 198 46.17 -6.97 -20.29
CA THR A 198 47.21 -6.56 -19.36
C THR A 198 48.36 -6.00 -20.17
N GLU A 199 48.29 -4.73 -20.54
CA GLU A 199 49.47 -4.00 -21.02
C GLU A 199 50.40 -3.79 -19.81
N VAL A 200 51.33 -4.72 -19.64
CA VAL A 200 52.48 -4.56 -18.76
C VAL A 200 53.36 -3.48 -19.37
N LYS A 201 53.19 -2.23 -18.94
CA LYS A 201 54.16 -1.18 -19.21
C LYS A 201 55.38 -1.46 -18.35
N ASP A 202 56.40 -2.05 -18.97
CA ASP A 202 57.73 -2.21 -18.40
C ASP A 202 58.33 -0.85 -18.03
N LEU A 203 58.10 -0.41 -16.80
CA LEU A 203 58.93 0.61 -16.16
C LEU A 203 60.26 -0.05 -15.82
N LYS A 204 61.17 -0.09 -16.80
CA LYS A 204 62.59 -0.40 -16.57
C LYS A 204 63.14 0.62 -15.58
N GLN A 205 63.20 0.20 -14.33
CA GLN A 205 63.93 0.84 -13.26
C GLN A 205 65.41 0.84 -13.67
N LYS A 206 65.90 1.99 -14.15
CA LYS A 206 67.33 2.28 -14.22
C LYS A 206 67.84 2.34 -12.78
N VAL A 207 68.26 1.20 -12.26
CA VAL A 207 69.26 1.15 -11.21
C VAL A 207 70.60 1.38 -11.92
N CYS A 208 71.13 2.59 -11.78
CA CYS A 208 72.52 2.91 -12.00
C CYS A 208 72.97 3.71 -10.78
N ASP A 209 73.80 3.06 -9.97
CA ASP A 209 74.83 3.54 -9.04
C ASP A 209 74.65 4.88 -8.31
#